data_AF-A0A7X3XWW8-F1
#
_entry.id   AF-A0A7X3XWW8-F1
#
_cell.length_a   1.000
_cell.length_b   1.000
_cell.length_c   1.000
_cell.angle_alpha   90.00
_cell.angle_beta   90.00
_cell.angle_gamma   90.00
#
_symmetry.space_group_name_H-M   'P 1'
#
loop_
_entity.id
_entity.type
_entity.pdbx_description
1 polymer ?
#
loop_
_entity_poly.entity_id
_entity_poly.type
_entity_poly.pdbx_seq_one_letter_code
_entity_poly.pdbx_strand_id
1 'polypeptide(L)' 'MAMDHIDWQLGRFRDGADAPAIVWRDRPHAYAELTARYREWLGRLRQADVRRGDAVAVVSDFSPGAVACLLAL' A
#
# COMPACT_ATOMS: atom_id res chain seq x y z
N MET A 1 -17.39 -7.62 7.07
CA MET A 1 -16.00 -7.19 6.81
C MET A 1 -15.78 -7.40 5.32
N ALA A 2 -15.70 -6.34 4.53
CA ALA A 2 -15.46 -6.49 3.09
C ALA A 2 -14.09 -7.14 2.93
N MET A 3 -14.03 -8.25 2.19
CA MET A 3 -12.78 -8.90 1.87
C MET A 3 -12.12 -8.02 0.81
N ASP A 4 -11.07 -7.31 1.18
CA ASP A 4 -10.35 -6.48 0.22
C ASP A 4 -9.61 -7.40 -0.74
N HIS A 5 -9.53 -7.00 -2.00
CA HIS A 5 -9.04 -7.84 -3.11
C HIS A 5 -7.58 -8.28 -2.95
N ILE A 6 -6.87 -7.77 -1.94
CA ILE A 6 -5.49 -8.11 -1.60
C ILE A 6 -5.31 -8.69 -0.19
N ASP A 7 -6.37 -9.14 0.50
CA ASP A 7 -6.28 -9.63 1.88
C ASP A 7 -5.26 -10.78 2.05
N TRP A 8 -5.22 -11.69 1.07
CA TRP A 8 -4.24 -12.78 1.05
C TRP A 8 -2.80 -12.25 0.98
N GLN A 9 -2.54 -11.27 0.11
CA GLN A 9 -1.24 -10.63 -0.08
C GLN A 9 -0.81 -9.89 1.20
N LEU A 10 -1.72 -9.16 1.86
CA LEU A 10 -1.44 -8.49 3.14
C LEU A 10 -1.12 -9.50 4.25
N GLY A 11 -1.75 -10.68 4.23
CA GLY A 11 -1.38 -11.81 5.08
C GLY A 11 0.07 -12.24 4.87
N ARG A 12 0.49 -12.40 3.60
CA ARG A 12 1.87 -12.76 3.24
C ARG A 12 2.88 -11.69 3.64
N PHE A 13 2.54 -10.41 3.51
CA PHE A 13 3.40 -9.29 3.92
C PHE A 13 3.65 -9.31 5.42
N ARG A 14 2.63 -9.66 6.21
CA ARG A 14 2.77 -9.83 7.66
C ARG A 14 3.69 -10.99 8.02
N ASP A 15 3.57 -12.13 7.32
CA ASP A 15 4.42 -13.30 7.57
C ASP A 15 5.90 -13.00 7.27
N GLY A 16 6.17 -12.15 6.27
CA GLY A 16 7.51 -11.72 5.86
C GLY A 16 7.83 -10.28 6.26
N ALA A 17 7.35 -9.80 7.40
CA ALA A 17 7.37 -8.38 7.79
C ALA A 17 8.73 -7.69 7.61
N ASP A 18 9.82 -8.34 8.02
CA ASP A 18 11.18 -7.78 7.99
C ASP A 18 11.91 -8.01 6.66
N ALA A 19 11.32 -8.78 5.75
CA ALA A 19 11.92 -9.04 4.44
C ALA A 19 11.82 -7.79 3.54
N PRO A 20 12.81 -7.53 2.67
CA PRO A 20 12.79 -6.40 1.76
C PRO A 20 11.64 -6.56 0.75
N ALA A 21 10.80 -5.53 0.66
CA ALA A 21 9.68 -5.47 -0.28
C ALA A 21 10.03 -4.64 -1.52
N ILE A 22 10.66 -3.48 -1.32
CA ILE A 22 11.01 -2.52 -2.38
C ILE A 22 12.39 -1.96 -2.07
N VAL A 23 13.24 -1.83 -3.09
CA VAL A 23 14.47 -1.02 -3.01
C VAL A 23 14.22 0.32 -3.69
N TRP A 24 14.37 1.41 -2.96
CA TRP A 24 14.19 2.76 -3.48
C TRP A 24 15.31 3.67 -2.98
N ARG A 25 15.99 4.36 -3.91
CA ARG A 25 17.17 5.20 -3.63
C ARG A 25 18.23 4.42 -2.83
N ASP A 26 18.59 3.24 -3.31
CA ASP A 26 19.56 2.32 -2.70
C ASP A 26 19.25 1.87 -1.27
N ARG A 27 18.01 2.10 -0.82
CA ARG A 27 17.53 1.69 0.50
C ARG A 27 16.46 0.60 0.37
N PRO A 28 16.63 -0.56 1.01
CA PRO A 28 15.55 -1.53 1.14
C PRO A 28 14.49 -1.00 2.12
N HIS A 29 13.24 -1.17 1.75
CA HIS A 29 12.05 -0.95 2.58
C HIS A 29 11.37 -2.27 2.82
N ALA A 30 11.11 -2.59 4.09
CA ALA A 30 10.54 -3.86 4.49
C ALA A 30 9.03 -3.95 4.20
N TYR A 31 8.48 -5.17 4.15
CA TYR A 31 7.03 -5.37 4.00
C TYR A 31 6.22 -4.73 5.13
N ALA A 32 6.76 -4.65 6.35
CA ALA A 32 6.14 -3.93 7.46
C ALA A 32 5.99 -2.42 7.17
N GLU A 33 7.02 -1.78 6.60
CA GLU A 33 6.98 -0.37 6.21
C GLU A 33 5.96 -0.12 5.09
N LEU A 34 5.93 -1.01 4.09
CA LEU A 34 4.96 -0.92 3.00
C LEU A 34 3.51 -1.07 3.52
N THR A 35 3.29 -2.00 4.44
CA THR A 35 1.98 -2.24 5.07
C THR A 35 1.53 -1.05 5.92
N ALA A 36 2.45 -0.39 6.64
CA ALA A 36 2.16 0.83 7.38
C ALA A 36 1.68 1.95 6.44
N ARG A 37 2.42 2.20 5.35
CA ARG A 37 2.06 3.19 4.32
C ARG A 37 0.72 2.88 3.65
N TYR A 38 0.43 1.61 3.38
CA TYR A 38 -0.86 1.17 2.85
C TYR A 38 -2.02 1.61 3.78
N ARG A 39 -1.88 1.37 5.09
CA ARG A 39 -2.89 1.78 6.08
C ARG A 39 -3.05 3.30 6.17
N GLU A 40 -1.95 4.04 6.04
CA GLU A 40 -1.99 5.52 5.96
C GLU A 40 -2.79 5.98 4.74
N TRP A 41 -2.57 5.36 3.57
CA TRP A 41 -3.32 5.66 2.35
C TRP A 41 -4.80 5.34 2.48
N LEU A 42 -5.19 4.22 3.08
CA LEU A 42 -6.60 3.94 3.39
C LEU A 42 -7.25 5.05 4.25
N GLY A 43 -6.49 5.65 5.17
CA GLY A 43 -6.94 6.81 5.93
C GLY A 43 -7.16 8.05 5.03
N ARG A 44 -6.19 8.36 4.19
CA ARG A 44 -6.24 9.52 3.27
C ARG A 44 -7.35 9.41 2.23
N LEU A 45 -7.53 8.23 1.64
CA LEU A 45 -8.59 7.96 0.66
C LEU A 45 -9.98 8.13 1.29
N ARG A 46 -10.17 7.63 2.52
CA ARG A 46 -11.41 7.85 3.28
C ARG A 46 -11.64 9.33 3.59
N GLN A 47 -10.60 10.07 3.98
CA GLN A 47 -10.70 11.52 4.23
C GLN A 47 -11.03 12.31 2.96
N ALA A 48 -10.62 11.82 1.80
CA ALA A 48 -10.93 12.41 0.50
C ALA A 48 -12.29 11.96 -0.08
N ASP A 49 -13.10 11.19 0.67
CA ASP A 49 -14.38 10.61 0.23
C ASP A 49 -14.26 9.79 -1.07
N VAL A 50 -13.15 9.09 -1.28
CA VAL A 50 -12.99 8.14 -2.39
C VAL A 50 -13.83 6.90 -2.10
N ARG A 51 -14.67 6.53 -3.05
CA ARG A 51 -15.63 5.41 -2.95
C ARG A 51 -15.28 4.28 -3.89
N ARG A 52 -15.82 3.10 -3.61
CA ARG A 52 -15.72 1.96 -4.52
C ARG A 52 -16.31 2.33 -5.89
N GLY A 53 -15.53 2.10 -6.93
CA GLY A 53 -15.90 2.43 -8.32
C GLY A 53 -15.33 3.76 -8.81
N ASP A 54 -14.79 4.60 -7.93
CA ASP A 54 -14.12 5.83 -8.35
C ASP A 54 -12.80 5.53 -9.06
N ALA A 55 -12.49 6.33 -10.08
CA ALA A 55 -11.20 6.29 -10.75
C ALA A 55 -10.23 7.26 -10.07
N VAL A 56 -9.06 6.76 -9.67
CA VAL A 56 -8.01 7.56 -9.02
C VAL A 56 -6.74 7.55 -9.87
N ALA A 57 -6.25 8.74 -10.21
CA ALA A 57 -4.95 8.89 -10.88
C ALA A 57 -3.82 8.91 -9.84
N VAL A 58 -2.84 8.03 -10.00
CA VAL A 58 -1.60 8.01 -9.19
C VAL A 58 -0.46 8.57 -10.04
N VAL A 59 0.03 9.76 -9.68
CA VAL A 59 1.14 10.42 -10.38
C VAL A 59 2.34 10.51 -9.42
N SER A 60 3.33 9.65 -9.63
CA SER A 60 4.53 9.56 -8.80
C SER A 60 5.58 8.69 -9.48
N ASP A 61 6.83 8.78 -9.03
CA ASP A 61 7.85 7.75 -9.27
C ASP A 61 7.45 6.40 -8.66
N PHE A 62 8.16 5.33 -9.04
CA PHE A 62 8.06 3.99 -8.44
C PHE A 62 8.66 3.96 -7.02
N SER A 63 8.03 4.71 -6.11
CA SER A 63 8.41 4.87 -4.72
C SER A 63 7.58 3.94 -3.81
N PRO A 64 8.06 3.64 -2.58
CA PRO A 64 7.28 2.88 -1.62
C PRO A 64 5.91 3.51 -1.31
N GLY A 65 5.83 4.84 -1.36
CA GLY A 65 4.57 5.57 -1.17
C GLY A 65 3.58 5.36 -2.33
N ALA A 66 4.07 5.36 -3.57
CA ALA A 66 3.24 5.13 -4.75
C ALA A 66 2.71 3.70 -4.81
N VAL A 67 3.57 2.71 -4.56
CA VAL A 67 3.16 1.30 -4.51
C VAL A 67 2.15 1.07 -3.39
N ALA A 68 2.38 1.63 -2.20
CA ALA A 68 1.40 1.54 -1.10
C ALA A 68 0.05 2.19 -1.45
N CYS A 69 0.05 3.31 -2.18
CA CYS A 69 -1.16 3.98 -2.65
C CYS A 69 -1.93 3.08 -3.63
N LEU A 70 -1.22 2.54 -4.62
CA LEU A 70 -1.79 1.64 -5.63
C LEU A 70 -2.44 0.42 -4.98
N LEU A 71 -1.80 -0.17 -3.96
CA LEU A 71 -2.37 -1.30 -3.21
C LEU A 71 -3.60 -0.92 -2.38
N ALA A 72 -3.74 0.35 -2.00
CA ALA A 72 -4.84 0.86 -1.18
C ALA A 72 -6.10 1.26 -1.98
N LEU A 73 -5.99 1.29 -3.31
CA LEU A 73 -7.10 1.54 -4.25
C LEU A 73 -7.78 0.23 -4.64
#